data_AF-A0A7X6QA86-F1
#
_entry.id   AF-A0A7X6QA86-F1
#
_cell.length_a   1.000
_cell.length_b   1.000
_cell.length_c   1.000
_cell.angle_alpha   90.00
_cell.angle_beta   90.00
_cell.angle_gamma   90.00
#
_symmetry.space_group_name_H-M   'P 1'
#
loop_
_entity.id
_entity.type
_entity.pdbx_description
1 polymer ?
#
loop_
_entity_poly.entity_id
_entity_poly.type
_entity_poly.pdbx_seq_one_letter_code
_entity_poly.pdbx_strand_id
1 'polypeptide(L)'
;MTFAKVMPAFVVTLVAGLSTGIGGLLSMFQKRSSSKFLCLSLGFSAGVMIYLSFMEILPEGLFYLQKYYGGRQAQLYNILAFFGGIGVIAIIDRLVPSADNPHEIPNVLELQKGLTTQQNSHLMRTGILSALAITIHNIPEGLVTFTSY
;
A
#
# COMPACT_ATOMS: atom_id res chain seq x y z
N MET A 1 14.80 -8.08 22.23
CA MET A 1 15.42 -8.27 20.90
C MET A 1 16.90 -8.01 21.01
N THR A 2 17.75 -8.94 20.59
CA THR A 2 19.21 -8.76 20.58
C THR A 2 19.60 -7.82 19.42
N PHE A 3 20.65 -7.01 19.58
CA PHE A 3 21.14 -6.08 18.53
C PHE A 3 21.37 -6.77 17.17
N ALA A 4 21.74 -8.05 17.21
CA ALA A 4 21.92 -8.92 16.03
C ALA A 4 20.64 -9.14 15.20
N LYS A 5 19.43 -8.98 15.76
CA LYS A 5 18.15 -9.11 15.04
C LYS A 5 17.62 -7.78 14.50
N VAL A 6 17.91 -6.69 15.21
CA VAL A 6 17.43 -5.35 14.85
C VAL A 6 18.10 -4.85 13.57
N MET A 7 19.41 -5.09 13.41
CA MET A 7 20.16 -4.64 12.24
C MET A 7 19.64 -5.23 10.91
N PRO A 8 19.46 -6.56 10.76
CA PRO A 8 18.92 -7.12 9.52
C PRO A 8 17.46 -6.69 9.26
N ALA A 9 16.59 -6.70 10.29
CA ALA A 9 15.20 -6.23 10.14
C ALA A 9 15.14 -4.77 9.67
N PHE A 10 16.00 -3.91 10.21
CA PHE A 10 16.12 -2.51 9.80
C PHE A 10 16.59 -2.37 8.35
N VAL A 11 17.65 -3.09 7.95
CA VAL A 11 18.19 -3.02 6.58
C VAL A 11 17.16 -3.49 5.56
N VAL A 12 16.48 -4.61 5.82
CA VAL A 12 15.44 -5.14 4.91
C VAL A 12 14.28 -4.15 4.79
N THR A 13 13.80 -3.62 5.92
CA THR A 13 12.71 -2.64 5.93
C THR A 13 13.10 -1.33 5.24
N LEU A 14 14.34 -0.87 5.41
CA LEU A 14 14.88 0.32 4.74
C LEU A 14 14.96 0.12 3.23
N VAL A 15 15.47 -1.03 2.78
CA VAL A 15 15.54 -1.37 1.34
C VAL A 15 14.14 -1.46 0.74
N ALA A 16 13.19 -2.07 1.44
CA ALA A 16 11.79 -2.12 1.03
C ALA A 16 11.20 -0.71 0.87
N GLY A 17 11.39 0.18 1.85
CA GLY A 17 10.90 1.57 1.77
C GLY A 17 11.56 2.38 0.65
N LEU A 18 12.86 2.21 0.43
CA LEU A 18 13.58 2.87 -0.66
C LEU A 18 13.12 2.40 -2.05
N SER A 19 12.60 1.17 -2.17
CA SER A 19 12.11 0.61 -3.44
C SER A 19 10.97 1.45 -4.05
N THR A 20 10.09 2.03 -3.22
CA THR A 20 9.03 2.93 -3.68
C THR A 20 9.62 4.20 -4.32
N GLY A 21 10.66 4.77 -3.71
CA GLY A 21 11.38 5.93 -4.25
C GLY A 21 12.09 5.61 -5.56
N ILE A 22 12.72 4.43 -5.66
CA ILE A 22 13.36 3.94 -6.89
C ILE A 22 12.30 3.78 -8.00
N GLY A 23 11.14 3.18 -7.70
CA GLY A 23 10.02 3.06 -8.64
C GLY A 23 9.52 4.42 -9.15
N GLY A 24 9.41 5.41 -8.26
CA GLY A 24 9.07 6.78 -8.61
C GLY A 24 10.10 7.45 -9.52
N LEU A 25 11.40 7.29 -9.22
CA LEU A 25 12.49 7.81 -10.06
C LEU A 25 12.50 7.16 -11.45
N LEU A 26 12.32 5.84 -11.53
CA LEU A 26 12.21 5.12 -12.80
C LEU A 26 11.04 5.64 -13.65
N SER A 27 9.92 6.02 -13.01
CA SER A 27 8.77 6.61 -13.70
C SER A 27 9.09 7.98 -14.34
N MET A 28 10.05 8.75 -13.81
CA MET A 28 10.41 10.06 -14.38
C MET A 28 11.19 9.96 -15.70
N PHE A 29 11.94 8.87 -15.90
CA PHE A 29 12.70 8.64 -17.14
C PHE A 29 11.82 8.11 -18.29
N GLN A 30 10.59 7.68 -17.98
CA GLN A 30 9.62 7.24 -18.98
C GLN A 30 8.85 8.42 -19.59
N LYS A 31 9.34 8.92 -20.73
CA LYS A 31 8.75 10.07 -21.47
C LYS A 31 7.27 9.89 -21.88
N ARG A 32 6.77 8.65 -21.96
CA ARG A 32 5.35 8.32 -22.15
C ARG A 32 5.06 7.02 -21.39
N SER A 33 4.48 7.11 -20.20
CA SER A 33 3.94 5.91 -19.55
C SER A 33 2.84 5.35 -20.45
N SER A 34 3.07 4.15 -21.02
CA SER A 34 2.03 3.47 -21.78
C SER A 34 0.98 2.99 -20.77
N SER A 35 -0.31 3.19 -21.05
CA SER A 35 -1.38 2.67 -20.18
C SER A 35 -1.24 1.18 -19.89
N LYS A 36 -0.63 0.41 -20.82
CA LYS A 36 -0.29 -1.01 -20.61
C LYS A 36 0.70 -1.23 -19.46
N PHE A 37 1.78 -0.45 -19.42
CA PHE A 37 2.77 -0.54 -18.33
C PHE A 37 2.15 -0.12 -16.99
N LEU A 38 1.34 0.95 -16.98
CA LEU A 38 0.64 1.40 -15.78
C LEU A 38 -0.32 0.32 -15.25
N CYS A 39 -1.18 -0.25 -16.11
CA CYS A 39 -2.09 -1.32 -15.71
C CYS A 39 -1.36 -2.58 -15.25
N LEU A 40 -0.24 -2.94 -15.90
CA LEU A 40 0.57 -4.08 -15.50
C LEU A 40 1.19 -3.86 -14.12
N SER A 41 1.76 -2.69 -13.87
CA SER A 41 2.36 -2.33 -12.57
C SER A 41 1.33 -2.27 -11.44
N LEU A 42 0.17 -1.67 -11.69
CA LEU A 42 -0.94 -1.64 -10.72
C LEU A 42 -1.49 -3.04 -10.42
N GLY A 43 -1.68 -3.87 -11.46
CA GLY A 43 -2.12 -5.25 -11.30
C GLY A 43 -1.10 -6.11 -10.54
N PHE A 44 0.20 -5.94 -10.84
CA PHE A 44 1.28 -6.60 -10.11
C PHE A 44 1.29 -6.20 -8.64
N SER A 45 1.20 -4.90 -8.34
CA SER A 45 1.15 -4.38 -6.97
C SER A 45 -0.07 -4.92 -6.21
N ALA A 46 -1.27 -4.87 -6.80
CA ALA A 46 -2.47 -5.44 -6.19
C ALA A 46 -2.32 -6.95 -5.91
N GLY A 47 -1.71 -7.70 -6.83
CA GLY A 47 -1.43 -9.13 -6.65
C GLY A 47 -0.49 -9.41 -5.48
N VAL A 48 0.61 -8.65 -5.36
CA VAL A 48 1.56 -8.78 -4.24
C VAL A 48 0.86 -8.47 -2.90
N MET A 49 0.06 -7.42 -2.83
CA MET A 49 -0.64 -7.06 -1.58
C MET A 49 -1.70 -8.09 -1.17
N ILE A 50 -2.42 -8.67 -2.13
CA ILE A 50 -3.32 -9.80 -1.86
C ILE A 50 -2.53 -10.99 -1.32
N TYR A 51 -1.40 -11.34 -1.96
CA TYR A 51 -0.56 -12.45 -1.50
C TYR A 51 -0.07 -12.23 -0.07
N LEU A 52 0.53 -11.08 0.24
CA LEU A 52 1.03 -10.75 1.60
C LEU A 52 -0.11 -10.79 2.63
N SER A 53 -1.28 -10.26 2.28
CA SER A 53 -2.45 -10.26 3.17
C SER A 53 -2.88 -11.66 3.57
N PHE A 54 -2.92 -12.61 2.63
CA PHE A 54 -3.39 -13.98 2.90
C PHE A 54 -2.30 -14.92 3.41
N MET A 55 -1.07 -14.79 2.92
CA MET A 55 0.01 -15.75 3.20
C MET A 55 0.91 -15.33 4.36
N GLU A 56 0.94 -14.05 4.72
CA GLU A 56 1.74 -13.56 5.84
C GLU A 56 0.85 -13.01 6.95
N ILE A 57 0.09 -11.95 6.66
CA ILE A 57 -0.63 -11.19 7.70
C ILE A 57 -1.73 -12.02 8.37
N LEU A 58 -2.57 -12.70 7.59
CA LEU A 58 -3.66 -13.51 8.12
C LEU A 58 -3.18 -14.66 9.03
N PRO A 59 -2.19 -15.51 8.64
CA PRO A 59 -1.68 -16.55 9.52
C PRO A 59 -0.89 -16.00 10.71
N GLU A 60 -0.17 -14.88 10.55
CA GLU A 60 0.55 -14.23 11.65
C GLU A 60 -0.42 -13.68 12.71
N GLY A 61 -1.51 -13.03 12.29
CA GLY A 61 -2.58 -12.59 13.17
C GLY A 61 -3.19 -13.74 13.97
N LEU A 62 -3.41 -14.89 13.32
CA LEU A 62 -3.88 -16.10 14.00
C LEU A 62 -2.87 -16.62 15.03
N PHE A 63 -1.58 -16.66 14.69
CA PHE A 63 -0.52 -17.08 15.59
C PHE A 63 -0.47 -16.23 16.86
N TYR A 64 -0.64 -14.91 16.75
CA TYR A 64 -0.70 -14.03 17.91
C TYR A 64 -2.01 -14.18 18.72
N LEU A 65 -3.16 -14.32 18.07
CA LEU A 65 -4.45 -14.49 18.74
C LEU A 65 -4.54 -15.82 19.51
N GLN A 66 -3.93 -16.89 18.99
CA GLN A 66 -3.88 -18.20 19.66
C GLN A 66 -3.13 -18.19 20.99
N LYS A 67 -2.30 -17.17 21.25
CA LYS A 67 -1.62 -17.01 22.55
C LYS A 67 -2.58 -16.60 23.68
N TYR A 68 -3.73 -16.02 23.33
CA TYR A 68 -4.68 -15.45 24.29
C TYR A 68 -6.07 -16.10 24.24
N TYR A 69 -6.44 -16.70 23.11
CA TYR A 69 -7.76 -17.31 22.89
C TYR A 69 -7.64 -18.77 22.46
N GLY A 70 -8.65 -19.59 22.78
CA GLY A 70 -8.73 -20.97 22.30
C GLY A 70 -8.82 -21.04 20.77
N GLY A 71 -8.35 -22.13 20.16
CA GLY A 71 -8.15 -22.23 18.70
C GLY A 71 -9.36 -21.79 17.85
N ARG A 72 -10.58 -22.19 18.23
CA ARG A 72 -11.81 -21.81 17.51
C ARG A 72 -12.16 -20.32 17.68
N GLN A 73 -11.96 -19.76 18.87
CA GLN A 73 -12.20 -18.33 19.12
C GLN A 73 -11.15 -17.46 18.43
N ALA A 74 -9.88 -17.85 18.49
CA ALA A 74 -8.78 -17.18 17.79
C ALA A 74 -9.02 -17.10 16.27
N GLN A 75 -9.46 -18.20 15.65
CA GLN A 75 -9.84 -18.24 14.23
C GLN A 75 -10.98 -17.27 13.91
N LEU A 76 -12.05 -17.29 14.72
CA LEU A 76 -13.19 -16.39 14.53
C LEU A 76 -12.76 -14.93 14.65
N TYR A 77 -12.01 -14.57 15.69
CA TYR A 77 -11.54 -13.19 15.87
C TYR A 77 -10.59 -12.75 14.76
N ASN A 78 -9.72 -13.65 14.27
CA ASN A 78 -8.80 -13.33 13.17
C ASN A 78 -9.57 -13.01 11.88
N ILE A 79 -10.56 -13.84 11.53
CA ILE A 79 -11.40 -13.64 10.34
C ILE A 79 -12.21 -12.35 10.49
N LEU A 80 -12.85 -12.13 11.64
CA LEU A 80 -13.62 -10.92 11.91
C LEU A 80 -12.76 -9.65 11.86
N ALA A 81 -11.53 -9.70 12.38
CA ALA A 81 -10.60 -8.58 12.32
C ALA A 81 -10.14 -8.31 10.88
N PHE A 82 -9.84 -9.36 10.10
CA PHE A 82 -9.43 -9.23 8.70
C PHE A 82 -10.51 -8.57 7.83
N PHE A 83 -11.73 -9.14 7.83
CA PHE A 83 -12.84 -8.55 7.07
C PHE A 83 -13.35 -7.24 7.68
N GLY A 84 -13.24 -7.07 8.99
CA GLY A 84 -13.49 -5.81 9.67
C GLY A 84 -12.55 -4.71 9.18
N GLY A 85 -11.26 -5.01 9.02
CA GLY A 85 -10.27 -4.12 8.44
C GLY A 85 -10.62 -3.69 7.01
N ILE A 86 -11.06 -4.64 6.16
CA ILE A 86 -11.59 -4.33 4.82
C ILE A 86 -12.77 -3.35 4.91
N GLY A 87 -13.71 -3.59 5.83
CA GLY A 87 -14.85 -2.70 6.06
C GLY A 87 -14.42 -1.30 6.51
N VAL A 88 -13.44 -1.18 7.40
CA VAL A 88 -12.88 0.11 7.85
C VAL A 88 -12.27 0.86 6.66
N ILE A 89 -11.49 0.20 5.83
CA ILE A 89 -10.88 0.80 4.64
C ILE A 89 -11.96 1.26 3.65
N ALA A 90 -13.01 0.47 3.44
CA ALA A 90 -14.13 0.86 2.58
C ALA A 90 -14.90 2.08 3.12
N ILE A 91 -15.01 2.22 4.45
CA ILE A 91 -15.59 3.42 5.08
C ILE A 91 -14.67 4.62 4.88
N ILE A 92 -13.36 4.46 5.12
CA ILE A 92 -12.37 5.53 4.89
C ILE A 92 -12.46 6.01 3.44
N ASP A 93 -12.44 5.09 2.48
CA ASP A 93 -12.54 5.39 1.05
C ASP A 93 -13.82 6.18 0.72
N ARG A 94 -14.96 5.79 1.30
CA ARG A 94 -16.24 6.51 1.12
C ARG A 94 -16.26 7.90 1.76
N LEU A 95 -15.43 8.15 2.77
CA LEU A 95 -15.32 9.45 3.42
C LEU A 95 -14.35 10.40 2.70
N VAL A 96 -13.47 9.89 1.83
CA VAL A 96 -12.57 10.69 1.01
C VAL A 96 -13.36 11.27 -0.17
N PRO A 97 -13.43 12.61 -0.34
CA PRO A 97 -14.17 13.23 -1.45
C PRO A 97 -13.62 12.79 -2.83
N SER A 98 -14.50 12.44 -3.77
CA SER A 98 -14.16 11.95 -5.12
C SER A 98 -13.12 12.77 -5.89
N ALA A 99 -13.10 14.09 -5.72
CA ALA A 99 -12.13 14.97 -6.39
C ALA A 99 -10.67 14.76 -5.92
N ASP A 100 -10.48 14.21 -4.72
CA ASP A 100 -9.18 13.97 -4.09
C ASP A 100 -8.93 12.46 -3.82
N ASN A 101 -9.86 11.57 -4.22
CA ASN A 101 -9.73 10.13 -3.96
C ASN A 101 -8.81 9.45 -5.00
N PRO A 102 -7.62 8.97 -4.62
CA PRO A 102 -6.70 8.31 -5.54
C PRO A 102 -7.20 6.95 -6.07
N HIS A 103 -8.28 6.41 -5.50
CA HIS A 103 -8.87 5.11 -5.85
C HIS A 103 -10.03 5.18 -6.85
N GLU A 104 -10.56 6.38 -7.16
CA GLU A 104 -11.36 6.54 -8.37
C GLU A 104 -10.41 6.41 -9.56
N ILE A 105 -10.63 5.41 -10.41
CA ILE A 105 -9.82 5.18 -11.61
C ILE A 105 -9.90 6.48 -12.43
N PRO A 106 -8.84 7.31 -12.47
CA PRO A 106 -8.86 8.48 -13.30
C PRO A 106 -9.03 7.93 -14.70
N ASN A 107 -9.99 8.46 -15.45
CA ASN A 107 -10.10 8.09 -16.84
C ASN A 107 -8.70 8.30 -17.43
N VAL A 108 -8.03 7.24 -17.90
CA VAL A 108 -6.63 7.33 -18.36
C VAL A 108 -6.48 8.40 -19.45
N LEU A 109 -7.59 8.70 -20.12
CA LEU A 109 -7.77 9.78 -21.08
C LEU A 109 -7.82 11.19 -20.46
N GLU A 110 -8.38 11.35 -19.26
CA GLU A 110 -8.40 12.62 -18.48
C GLU A 110 -7.04 12.90 -17.84
N LEU A 111 -6.33 11.88 -17.36
CA LEU A 111 -4.94 12.02 -16.89
C LEU A 111 -4.04 12.58 -18.00
N GLN A 112 -4.25 12.14 -19.25
CA GLN A 112 -3.55 12.63 -20.43
C GLN A 112 -3.99 14.05 -20.86
N LYS A 113 -5.26 14.42 -20.67
CA LYS A 113 -5.77 15.79 -20.93
C LYS A 113 -5.37 16.83 -19.88
N GLY A 114 -5.23 16.41 -18.61
CA GLY A 114 -4.72 17.26 -17.53
C GLY A 114 -3.27 17.68 -17.73
N LEU A 115 -2.47 16.84 -18.39
CA LEU A 115 -1.08 17.14 -18.78
C LEU A 115 -0.97 18.16 -19.93
N THR A 116 -2.00 18.29 -20.77
CA THR A 116 -2.01 19.27 -21.89
C THR A 116 -2.58 20.63 -21.52
N THR A 117 -3.24 20.75 -20.36
CA THR A 117 -3.84 22.00 -19.90
C THR A 117 -2.99 22.57 -18.77
N GLN A 118 -2.30 23.68 -19.02
CA GLN A 118 -1.45 24.39 -18.06
C GLN A 118 -2.20 24.79 -16.77
N GLN A 119 -2.25 23.89 -15.79
CA GLN A 119 -2.61 24.19 -14.40
C GLN A 119 -1.55 23.61 -13.45
N ASN A 120 -0.35 24.20 -13.45
CA ASN A 120 0.81 23.77 -12.66
C ASN A 120 0.51 23.63 -11.15
N SER A 121 -0.38 24.45 -10.60
CA SER A 121 -0.72 24.40 -9.17
C SER A 121 -1.49 23.14 -8.77
N HIS A 122 -2.39 22.64 -9.63
CA HIS A 122 -3.20 21.47 -9.33
C HIS A 122 -2.38 20.18 -9.40
N LEU A 123 -1.44 20.09 -10.35
CA LEU A 123 -0.57 18.92 -10.54
C LEU A 123 0.42 18.74 -9.37
N MET A 124 1.02 19.82 -8.86
CA MET A 124 1.89 19.75 -7.67
C MET A 124 1.11 19.29 -6.43
N ARG A 125 -0.12 19.81 -6.25
CA ARG A 125 -0.98 19.42 -5.13
C ARG A 125 -1.34 17.93 -5.19
N THR A 126 -1.78 17.45 -6.35
CA THR A 126 -2.05 16.02 -6.57
C THR A 126 -0.80 15.18 -6.33
N GLY A 127 0.37 15.59 -6.84
CA GLY A 127 1.63 14.87 -6.62
C GLY A 127 2.01 14.77 -5.13
N ILE A 128 1.89 15.85 -4.36
CA ILE A 128 2.18 15.86 -2.93
C ILE A 128 1.17 15.01 -2.15
N LEU A 129 -0.13 15.12 -2.47
CA LEU A 129 -1.17 14.31 -1.84
C LEU A 129 -0.97 12.82 -2.13
N SER A 130 -0.64 12.45 -3.37
CA SER A 130 -0.32 11.06 -3.73
C SER A 130 0.93 10.55 -3.00
N ALA A 131 1.99 11.35 -2.93
CA ALA A 131 3.20 10.97 -2.19
C ALA A 131 2.91 10.73 -0.69
N LEU A 132 2.07 11.58 -0.10
CA LEU A 132 1.67 11.47 1.30
C LEU A 132 0.78 10.23 1.53
N ALA A 133 -0.17 9.98 0.64
CA ALA A 133 -1.03 8.79 0.68
C ALA A 133 -0.21 7.49 0.57
N ILE A 134 0.71 7.41 -0.40
CA ILE A 134 1.62 6.26 -0.57
C ILE A 134 2.50 6.07 0.67
N THR A 135 3.00 7.17 1.25
CA THR A 135 3.81 7.10 2.47
C THR A 135 3.02 6.51 3.64
N ILE A 136 1.77 6.95 3.84
CA ILE A 136 0.90 6.40 4.89
C ILE A 136 0.61 4.92 4.66
N HIS A 137 0.43 4.50 3.40
CA HIS A 137 0.18 3.11 3.04
C HIS A 137 1.39 2.19 3.33
N ASN A 138 2.60 2.68 3.07
CA ASN A 138 3.83 1.92 3.29
C ASN A 138 4.20 1.75 4.78
N ILE A 139 3.62 2.55 5.68
CA ILE A 139 3.91 2.44 7.13
C ILE A 139 3.46 1.07 7.69
N PRO A 140 2.19 0.64 7.51
CA PRO A 140 1.74 -0.70 7.89
C PRO A 140 2.63 -1.82 7.34
N GLU A 141 2.98 -1.77 6.06
CA GLU A 141 3.81 -2.80 5.41
C GLU A 141 5.24 -2.84 5.97
N GLY A 142 5.83 -1.67 6.22
CA GLY A 142 7.14 -1.56 6.84
C GLY A 142 7.15 -2.11 8.28
N LEU A 143 6.07 -1.89 9.03
CA LEU A 143 5.93 -2.42 10.38
C LEU A 143 5.83 -3.95 10.38
N VAL A 144 5.03 -4.52 9.48
CA VAL A 144 4.93 -5.99 9.29
C VAL A 144 6.29 -6.56 8.89
N THR A 145 6.95 -5.98 7.89
CA THR A 145 8.28 -6.43 7.43
C THR A 145 9.29 -6.40 8.57
N PHE A 146 9.27 -5.38 9.42
CA PHE A 146 10.20 -5.28 10.55
C PHE A 146 9.91 -6.31 11.65
N THR A 147 8.63 -6.62 11.93
CA THR A 147 8.26 -7.59 12.98
C THR A 147 8.46 -9.05 12.56
N SER A 148 8.50 -9.31 11.26
CA SER A 148 8.67 -10.67 10.70
C SER A 148 10.12 -11.20 10.77
N TYR A 149 11.11 -10.38 11.17
CA TYR A 149 12.54 -10.72 11.25
C TYR A 149 13.12 -10.58 12.67
#